data_AF-A0A6B1CS55-F1
#
_entry.id   AF-A0A6B1CS55-F1
#
_cell.length_a   1.000
_cell.length_b   1.000
_cell.length_c   1.000
_cell.angle_alpha   90.00
_cell.angle_beta   90.00
_cell.angle_gamma   90.00
#
_symmetry.space_group_name_H-M   'P 1'
#
loop_
_entity.id
_entity.type
_entity.pdbx_description
1 polymer ?
#
loop_
_entity_poly.entity_id
_entity_poly.type
_entity_poly.pdbx_seq_one_letter_code
_entity_poly.pdbx_strand_id
1 'polypeptide(L)'
;MLLDPHVGLIIWTIITFLVVLFVLKKFAWPHLLAALDEREQRISDAISAAEQSRQEAEEVLREHRQKLAAADEEARQIVAEAREAGANVRQTIVSQAREEAERMLDQARTSIESEKRAAIAELRRETANLAVQAAGALIDANLDDEKNRGLVDDFIARIPESN
;
A
#
# COMPACT_ATOMS: atom_id res chain seq x y z
N MET A 1 66.11 24.06 97.03
CA MET A 1 66.17 24.65 95.67
C MET A 1 66.65 23.54 94.75
N LEU A 2 65.72 22.68 94.34
CA LEU A 2 65.09 22.70 93.02
C LEU A 2 66.10 22.33 91.93
N LEU A 3 66.46 21.05 91.87
CA LEU A 3 66.89 20.29 90.68
C LEU A 3 67.37 18.92 91.20
N ASP A 4 66.45 18.03 91.56
CA ASP A 4 66.72 16.62 91.31
C ASP A 4 66.47 16.43 89.82
N PRO A 5 67.50 16.10 89.02
CA PRO A 5 67.27 15.83 87.62
C PRO A 5 66.48 14.52 87.57
N HIS A 6 65.16 14.62 87.43
CA HIS A 6 64.27 13.48 87.17
C HIS A 6 64.47 12.96 85.73
N VAL A 7 65.72 12.68 85.36
CA VAL A 7 66.12 12.16 84.05
C VAL A 7 65.34 10.88 83.73
N GLY A 8 65.03 10.07 84.77
CA GLY A 8 64.20 8.88 84.63
C GLY A 8 62.78 9.14 84.14
N LEU A 9 62.11 10.21 84.59
CA LEU A 9 60.77 10.58 84.12
C LEU A 9 60.81 11.09 82.68
N ILE A 10 61.82 11.87 82.32
CA ILE A 10 62.02 12.37 80.95
C ILE A 10 62.28 11.20 79.99
N ILE A 11 63.13 10.25 80.37
CA ILE A 11 63.41 9.04 79.57
C ILE A 11 62.14 8.21 79.37
N TRP A 12 61.38 7.93 80.42
CA TRP A 12 60.12 7.19 80.30
C TRP A 12 59.06 7.93 79.47
N THR A 13 59.00 9.25 79.56
CA THR A 13 58.11 10.08 78.73
C THR A 13 58.49 9.99 77.26
N ILE A 14 59.78 10.07 76.93
CA ILE A 14 60.29 9.93 75.55
C ILE A 14 60.02 8.52 75.02
N ILE A 15 60.27 7.48 75.82
CA ILE A 15 59.98 6.09 75.44
C ILE A 15 58.49 5.92 75.16
N THR A 16 57.63 6.39 76.06
CA THR A 16 56.17 6.31 75.89
C THR A 16 55.69 7.09 74.67
N PHE A 17 56.23 8.29 74.44
CA PHE A 17 55.94 9.08 73.25
C PHE A 17 56.36 8.36 71.96
N LEU A 18 57.56 7.77 71.92
CA LEU A 18 58.03 7.01 70.77
C LEU A 18 57.21 5.75 70.52
N VAL A 19 56.79 5.04 71.58
CA VAL A 19 55.89 3.89 71.46
C VAL A 19 54.54 4.31 70.87
N VAL A 20 53.92 5.38 71.39
CA VAL A 20 52.66 5.92 70.85
C VAL A 20 52.84 6.40 69.41
N LEU A 21 53.93 7.11 69.11
CA LEU A 21 54.25 7.56 67.75
C LEU A 21 54.39 6.39 66.79
N PHE A 22 55.08 5.32 67.21
CA PHE A 22 55.24 4.11 66.41
C PHE A 22 53.90 3.40 66.17
N VAL A 23 53.06 3.29 67.21
CA VAL A 23 51.71 2.72 67.09
C VAL A 23 50.85 3.57 66.15
N LEU A 24 50.83 4.89 66.28
CA LEU A 24 50.08 5.78 65.39
C LEU A 24 50.59 5.71 63.94
N LYS A 25 51.91 5.72 63.74
CA LYS A 25 52.50 5.57 62.41
C LYS A 25 52.13 4.22 61.77
N LYS A 26 52.12 3.13 62.55
CA LYS A 26 51.82 1.80 62.05
C LYS A 26 50.33 1.55 61.84
N PHE A 27 49.44 2.11 62.67
CA PHE A 27 48.00 1.83 62.62
C PHE A 27 47.19 2.96 62.00
N ALA A 28 47.36 4.21 62.44
CA ALA A 28 46.52 5.32 62.01
C ALA A 28 46.87 5.81 60.60
N TRP A 29 48.17 5.90 60.27
CA TRP A 29 48.62 6.36 58.94
C TRP A 29 48.09 5.51 57.77
N PRO A 30 48.18 4.16 57.78
CA PRO A 30 47.65 3.37 56.67
C PRO A 30 46.12 3.44 56.58
N HIS A 31 45.39 3.53 57.70
CA HIS A 31 43.93 3.67 57.66
C HIS A 31 43.50 5.03 57.08
N LEU A 32 44.22 6.10 57.40
CA LEU A 32 43.95 7.43 56.87
C LEU A 32 44.21 7.51 55.36
N LEU A 33 45.35 6.98 54.91
CA LEU A 33 45.68 6.95 53.47
C LEU A 33 44.69 6.07 52.71
N ALA A 34 44.36 4.88 53.21
CA ALA A 34 43.37 4.01 52.57
C ALA A 34 42.00 4.70 52.42
N ALA A 35 41.56 5.47 53.42
CA ALA A 35 40.30 6.20 53.35
C ALA A 35 40.34 7.38 52.34
N LEU A 36 41.52 7.98 52.13
CA LEU A 36 41.71 9.02 51.11
C LEU A 36 41.76 8.41 49.71
N ASP A 37 42.53 7.33 49.52
CA ASP A 37 42.62 6.61 48.24
C ASP A 37 41.25 6.07 47.83
N GLU A 38 40.48 5.50 48.76
CA GLU A 38 39.11 5.04 48.49
C GLU A 38 38.19 6.19 48.08
N ARG A 39 38.33 7.38 48.68
CA ARG A 39 37.56 8.57 48.28
C ARG A 39 37.96 9.03 46.89
N GLU A 40 39.25 9.11 46.60
CA GLU A 40 39.76 9.51 45.29
C GLU A 40 39.28 8.54 44.21
N GLN A 41 39.39 7.23 44.45
CA GLN A 41 38.95 6.20 43.52
C GLN A 41 37.44 6.27 43.29
N ARG A 42 36.62 6.38 44.34
CA ARG A 42 35.16 6.53 44.17
C ARG A 42 34.78 7.76 43.37
N ILE A 43 35.49 8.89 43.54
CA ILE A 43 35.22 10.11 42.77
C ILE A 43 35.64 9.91 41.31
N SER A 44 36.81 9.32 41.07
CA SER A 44 37.30 9.03 39.73
C SER A 44 36.36 8.08 38.97
N ASP A 45 35.92 7.02 39.63
CA ASP A 45 34.97 6.04 39.08
C ASP A 45 33.61 6.70 38.79
N ALA A 46 33.11 7.53 39.71
CA ALA A 46 31.84 8.24 39.51
C ALA A 46 31.90 9.23 38.33
N ILE A 47 33.00 9.97 38.19
CA ILE A 47 33.22 10.90 37.06
C ILE A 47 33.32 10.10 35.75
N SER A 48 34.09 9.01 35.74
CA SER A 48 34.26 8.16 34.56
C SER A 48 32.94 7.53 34.12
N ALA A 49 32.15 7.02 35.07
CA ALA A 49 30.82 6.47 34.81
C ALA A 49 29.84 7.54 34.30
N ALA A 50 29.89 8.76 34.85
CA ALA A 50 29.06 9.86 34.37
C ALA A 50 29.42 10.28 32.94
N GLU A 51 30.72 10.35 32.63
CA GLU A 51 31.20 10.66 31.29
C GLU A 51 30.79 9.58 30.28
N GLN A 52 30.98 8.31 30.64
CA GLN A 52 30.56 7.18 29.80
C GLN A 52 29.05 7.20 29.55
N SER A 53 28.25 7.39 30.61
CA SER A 53 26.79 7.47 30.48
C SER A 53 26.35 8.64 29.60
N ARG A 54 27.05 9.79 29.67
CA ARG A 54 26.80 10.93 28.77
C ARG A 54 27.11 10.58 27.32
N GLN A 55 28.26 9.95 27.06
CA GLN A 55 28.66 9.56 25.70
C GLN A 55 27.69 8.54 25.10
N GLU A 56 27.29 7.52 25.88
CA GLU A 56 26.29 6.54 25.47
C GLU A 56 24.93 7.22 25.17
N ALA A 57 24.49 8.16 26.01
CA ALA A 57 23.26 8.91 25.77
C ALA A 57 23.33 9.78 24.50
N GLU A 58 24.46 10.44 24.24
CA GLU A 58 24.68 11.21 23.02
C GLU A 58 24.69 10.33 21.76
N GLU A 59 25.32 9.15 21.85
CA GLU A 59 25.33 8.16 20.77
C GLU A 59 23.93 7.64 20.47
N VAL A 60 23.20 7.23 21.49
CA VAL A 60 21.80 6.77 21.37
C VAL A 60 20.92 7.88 20.78
N LEU A 61 21.08 9.12 21.23
CA LEU A 61 20.33 10.26 20.68
C LEU A 61 20.65 10.49 19.19
N ARG A 62 21.92 10.38 18.81
CA ARG A 62 22.36 10.49 17.42
C ARG A 62 21.76 9.37 16.56
N GLU A 63 21.80 8.12 17.02
CA GLU A 63 21.18 7.00 16.32
C GLU A 63 19.67 7.18 16.17
N HIS A 64 18.98 7.62 17.22
CA HIS A 64 17.54 7.90 17.15
C HIS A 64 17.23 8.99 16.13
N ARG A 65 18.00 10.07 16.09
CA ARG A 65 17.84 11.13 15.09
C ARG A 65 18.05 10.61 13.67
N GLN A 66 19.05 9.75 13.47
CA GLN A 66 19.30 9.11 12.17
C GLN A 66 18.14 8.20 11.76
N LYS A 67 17.64 7.37 12.69
CA LYS A 67 16.49 6.49 12.46
C LYS A 67 15.22 7.28 12.13
N LEU A 68 14.97 8.40 12.82
CA LEU A 68 13.84 9.27 12.52
C LEU A 68 13.97 9.91 11.14
N ALA A 69 15.15 10.42 10.78
CA ALA A 69 15.38 11.00 9.46
C ALA A 69 15.22 9.95 8.34
N ALA A 70 15.71 8.73 8.55
CA ALA A 70 15.53 7.63 7.61
C ALA A 70 14.06 7.22 7.47
N ALA A 71 13.32 7.12 8.58
CA ALA A 71 11.89 6.81 8.57
C ALA A 71 11.06 7.90 7.86
N ASP A 72 11.40 9.18 8.05
CA ASP A 72 10.75 10.29 7.35
C ASP A 72 11.00 10.23 5.84
N GLU A 73 12.21 9.88 5.41
CA GLU A 73 12.54 9.72 4.00
C GLU A 73 11.82 8.51 3.38
N GLU A 74 11.82 7.37 4.07
CA GLU A 74 11.09 6.17 3.65
C GLU A 74 9.58 6.45 3.54
N ALA A 75 9.00 7.16 4.51
CA ALA A 75 7.59 7.55 4.47
C ALA A 75 7.28 8.45 3.26
N ARG A 76 8.16 9.41 2.93
CA ARG A 76 8.01 10.25 1.73
C ARG A 76 8.11 9.42 0.45
N GLN A 77 9.04 8.48 0.40
CA GLN A 77 9.20 7.58 -0.74
C GLN A 77 7.95 6.72 -0.94
N ILE A 78 7.42 6.09 0.12
CA ILE A 78 6.19 5.29 0.07
C ILE A 78 5.02 6.13 -0.45
N VAL A 79 4.86 7.37 0.02
CA VAL A 79 3.79 8.25 -0.44
C VAL A 79 3.96 8.64 -1.91
N ALA A 80 5.19 8.88 -2.37
CA ALA A 80 5.49 9.18 -3.76
C ALA A 80 5.17 7.98 -4.67
N GLU A 81 5.66 6.79 -4.31
CA GLU A 81 5.39 5.54 -5.02
C GLU A 81 3.89 5.22 -5.07
N ALA A 82 3.17 5.40 -3.96
CA ALA A 82 1.72 5.20 -3.92
C ALA A 82 0.96 6.16 -4.84
N ARG A 83 1.41 7.43 -4.94
CA ARG A 83 0.82 8.41 -5.87
C ARG A 83 1.07 8.03 -7.31
N GLU A 84 2.29 7.61 -7.64
CA GLU A 84 2.65 7.16 -9.00
C GLU A 84 1.87 5.90 -9.38
N ALA A 85 1.84 4.89 -8.52
CA ALA A 85 1.06 3.68 -8.72
C ALA A 85 -0.44 4.00 -8.90
N GLY A 86 -0.98 4.89 -8.07
CA GLY A 86 -2.37 5.35 -8.20
C GLY A 86 -2.66 6.06 -9.52
N ALA A 87 -1.73 6.88 -10.01
CA ALA A 87 -1.85 7.54 -11.32
C ALA A 87 -1.82 6.52 -12.47
N ASN A 88 -0.90 5.54 -12.41
CA ASN A 88 -0.79 4.47 -13.40
C ASN A 88 -2.03 3.57 -13.44
N VAL A 89 -2.56 3.20 -12.27
CA VAL A 89 -3.81 2.43 -12.17
C VAL A 89 -4.98 3.23 -12.75
N ARG A 90 -5.11 4.52 -12.41
CA ARG A 90 -6.14 5.39 -13.00
C ARG A 90 -6.03 5.44 -14.52
N GLN A 91 -4.83 5.64 -15.05
CA GLN A 91 -4.61 5.70 -16.49
C GLN A 91 -4.97 4.37 -17.17
N THR A 92 -4.61 3.25 -16.55
CA THR A 92 -4.94 1.91 -17.05
C THR A 92 -6.44 1.68 -17.09
N ILE A 93 -7.16 2.00 -16.00
CA ILE A 93 -8.62 1.88 -15.92
C ILE A 93 -9.29 2.74 -16.99
N VAL A 94 -8.87 4.00 -17.16
CA VAL A 94 -9.43 4.89 -18.18
C VAL A 94 -9.17 4.36 -19.58
N SER A 95 -7.98 3.82 -19.84
CA SER A 95 -7.65 3.22 -21.14
C SER A 95 -8.51 1.99 -21.43
N GLN A 96 -8.64 1.08 -20.47
CA GLN A 96 -9.46 -0.12 -20.60
C GLN A 96 -10.94 0.22 -20.80
N ALA A 97 -11.46 1.18 -20.04
CA ALA A 97 -12.85 1.62 -20.18
C ALA A 97 -13.13 2.22 -21.56
N ARG A 98 -12.17 2.96 -22.15
CA ARG A 98 -12.29 3.49 -23.51
C ARG A 98 -12.29 2.37 -24.55
N GLU A 99 -11.37 1.41 -24.43
CA GLU A 99 -11.30 0.27 -25.33
C GLU A 99 -12.57 -0.58 -25.28
N GLU A 100 -13.10 -0.81 -24.08
CA GLU A 100 -14.35 -1.55 -23.88
C GLU A 100 -15.55 -0.79 -24.43
N ALA A 101 -15.61 0.53 -24.26
CA ALA A 101 -16.65 1.37 -24.85
C ALA A 101 -16.61 1.35 -26.38
N GLU A 102 -15.43 1.43 -26.99
CA GLU A 102 -15.27 1.30 -28.45
C GLU A 102 -15.72 -0.08 -28.94
N ARG A 103 -15.31 -1.15 -28.25
CA ARG A 103 -15.73 -2.52 -28.56
C ARG A 103 -17.25 -2.68 -28.48
N MET A 104 -17.87 -2.12 -27.45
CA MET A 104 -19.33 -2.14 -27.29
C MET A 104 -20.04 -1.37 -28.40
N LEU A 105 -19.52 -0.21 -28.80
CA LEU A 105 -20.07 0.57 -29.92
C LEU A 105 -19.98 -0.18 -31.24
N ASP A 106 -18.86 -0.83 -31.53
CA ASP A 106 -18.69 -1.60 -32.76
C ASP A 106 -19.58 -2.85 -32.81
N GLN A 107 -19.73 -3.53 -31.66
CA GLN A 107 -20.70 -4.63 -31.53
C GLN A 107 -22.13 -4.13 -31.74
N ALA A 108 -22.51 -3.01 -31.12
CA ALA A 108 -23.85 -2.42 -31.28
C ALA A 108 -24.13 -2.04 -32.74
N ARG A 109 -23.15 -1.43 -33.44
CA ARG A 109 -23.26 -1.11 -34.87
C ARG A 109 -23.45 -2.36 -35.72
N THR A 110 -22.69 -3.41 -35.43
CA THR A 110 -22.80 -4.69 -36.14
C THR A 110 -24.18 -5.33 -35.94
N SER A 111 -24.68 -5.34 -34.71
CA SER A 111 -26.02 -5.83 -34.38
C SER A 111 -27.10 -5.00 -35.07
N ILE A 112 -27.01 -3.67 -35.04
CA ILE A 112 -27.96 -2.78 -35.72
C ILE A 112 -28.00 -3.06 -37.23
N GLU A 113 -26.85 -3.23 -37.88
CA GLU A 113 -26.81 -3.56 -39.31
C GLU A 113 -27.42 -4.93 -39.61
N SER A 114 -27.20 -5.92 -38.74
CA SER A 114 -27.83 -7.24 -38.84
C SER A 114 -29.35 -7.15 -38.70
N GLU A 115 -29.84 -6.49 -37.66
CA GLU A 115 -31.26 -6.28 -37.39
C GLU A 115 -31.95 -5.51 -38.52
N LYS A 116 -31.30 -4.46 -39.04
CA LYS A 116 -31.81 -3.71 -40.19
C LYS A 116 -31.96 -4.59 -41.43
N ARG A 117 -30.99 -5.47 -41.71
CA ARG A 117 -31.09 -6.42 -42.83
C ARG A 117 -32.22 -7.42 -42.62
N ALA A 118 -32.39 -7.92 -41.39
CA ALA A 118 -33.49 -8.81 -41.04
C ALA A 118 -34.86 -8.13 -41.23
N ALA A 119 -35.03 -6.91 -40.71
CA ALA A 119 -36.25 -6.12 -40.86
C ALA A 119 -36.59 -5.81 -42.33
N ILE A 120 -35.59 -5.48 -43.16
CA ILE A 120 -35.81 -5.27 -44.61
C ILE A 120 -36.24 -6.57 -45.30
N ALA A 121 -35.64 -7.71 -44.93
CA ALA A 121 -36.02 -9.00 -45.50
C ALA A 121 -37.45 -9.41 -45.12
N GLU A 122 -37.86 -9.15 -43.87
CA GLU A 122 -39.22 -9.37 -43.39
C GLU A 122 -40.22 -8.47 -44.11
N LEU A 123 -39.94 -7.17 -44.23
CA LEU A 123 -40.78 -6.22 -44.96
C LEU A 123 -40.99 -6.64 -46.42
N ARG A 124 -39.93 -7.12 -47.09
CA ARG A 124 -40.03 -7.63 -48.48
C ARG A 124 -40.95 -8.84 -48.59
N ARG A 125 -40.88 -9.76 -47.62
CA ARG A 125 -41.74 -10.94 -47.57
C ARG A 125 -43.20 -10.56 -47.36
N GLU A 126 -43.46 -9.63 -46.45
CA GLU A 126 -44.80 -9.14 -46.16
C GLU A 126 -45.39 -8.37 -47.34
N THR A 127 -44.58 -7.53 -48.00
CA THR A 127 -44.98 -6.82 -49.23
C THR A 127 -45.30 -7.79 -50.37
N ALA A 128 -44.49 -8.84 -50.55
CA ALA A 128 -44.76 -9.88 -51.55
C ALA A 128 -46.08 -10.62 -51.26
N ASN A 129 -46.34 -10.98 -50.00
CA ASN A 129 -47.59 -11.60 -49.60
C ASN A 129 -48.80 -10.69 -49.83
N LEU A 130 -48.69 -9.38 -49.54
CA LEU A 130 -49.75 -8.40 -49.81
C LEU A 130 -49.99 -8.25 -51.32
N ALA A 131 -48.92 -8.21 -52.14
CA ALA A 131 -49.03 -8.12 -53.59
C ALA A 131 -49.73 -9.35 -54.19
N VAL A 132 -49.40 -10.56 -53.72
CA VAL A 132 -50.07 -11.80 -54.14
C VAL A 132 -51.55 -11.80 -53.75
N GLN A 133 -51.88 -11.38 -52.52
CA GLN A 133 -53.27 -11.25 -52.08
C GLN A 133 -54.06 -10.25 -52.92
N ALA A 134 -53.48 -9.08 -53.22
CA ALA A 134 -54.12 -8.07 -54.06
C ALA A 134 -54.30 -8.56 -55.51
N ALA A 135 -53.32 -9.26 -56.07
CA ALA A 135 -53.44 -9.87 -57.39
C ALA A 135 -54.54 -10.95 -57.42
N GLY A 136 -54.63 -11.79 -56.39
CA GLY A 136 -55.70 -12.77 -56.24
C GLY A 136 -57.08 -12.11 -56.19
N ALA A 137 -57.26 -11.10 -55.35
CA ALA A 137 -58.52 -10.37 -55.25
C ALA A 137 -58.92 -9.68 -56.57
N LEU A 138 -57.95 -9.15 -57.33
CA LEU A 138 -58.21 -8.55 -58.64
C LEU A 138 -58.61 -9.59 -59.71
N ILE A 139 -58.00 -10.78 -59.67
CA ILE A 139 -58.38 -11.90 -60.54
C ILE A 139 -59.79 -12.37 -60.20
N ASP A 140 -60.11 -12.58 -58.92
CA ASP A 140 -61.45 -12.98 -58.47
C ASP A 140 -62.51 -11.95 -58.92
N ALA A 141 -62.23 -10.65 -58.76
CA ALA A 141 -63.13 -9.59 -59.21
C ALA A 141 -63.29 -9.53 -60.74
N ASN A 142 -62.27 -9.89 -61.52
CA ASN A 142 -62.36 -9.96 -62.99
C ASN A 142 -63.09 -11.21 -63.46
N LEU A 143 -62.98 -12.35 -62.76
CA LEU A 143 -63.63 -13.60 -63.11
C LEU A 143 -65.17 -13.54 -62.98
N ASP A 144 -65.70 -12.56 -62.25
CA ASP A 144 -67.13 -12.27 -62.19
C ASP A 144 -67.67 -11.46 -63.39
N ASP A 145 -66.79 -10.95 -64.25
CA ASP A 145 -67.18 -10.26 -65.48
C ASP A 145 -67.57 -11.28 -66.57
N GLU A 146 -68.68 -11.05 -67.27
CA GLU A 146 -69.35 -12.02 -68.16
C GLU A 146 -68.43 -12.52 -69.29
N LYS A 147 -67.45 -11.69 -69.70
CA LYS A 147 -66.41 -12.01 -70.69
C LYS A 147 -65.33 -12.99 -70.19
N ASN A 148 -65.04 -13.00 -68.89
CA ASN A 148 -63.98 -13.83 -68.30
C ASN A 148 -64.50 -15.21 -67.87
N ARG A 149 -65.80 -15.35 -67.57
CA ARG A 149 -66.44 -16.67 -67.39
C ARG A 149 -66.31 -17.56 -68.62
N GLY A 150 -66.48 -17.00 -69.81
CA GLY A 150 -66.30 -17.74 -71.06
C GLY A 150 -64.87 -18.25 -71.29
N LEU A 151 -63.85 -17.56 -70.77
CA LEU A 151 -62.46 -18.02 -70.84
C LEU A 151 -62.16 -19.15 -69.85
N VAL A 152 -62.82 -19.17 -68.68
CA VAL A 152 -62.73 -20.28 -67.73
C VAL A 152 -63.39 -21.52 -68.29
N ASP A 153 -64.58 -21.38 -68.87
CA ASP A 153 -65.31 -22.49 -69.51
C ASP A 153 -64.52 -23.08 -70.68
N ASP A 154 -63.89 -22.23 -71.52
CA ASP A 154 -62.99 -22.67 -72.60
C ASP A 154 -61.71 -23.35 -72.08
N PHE A 155 -61.19 -22.94 -70.93
CA PHE A 155 -60.02 -23.58 -70.32
C PHE A 155 -60.37 -24.93 -69.70
N ILE A 156 -61.50 -25.04 -69.00
CA ILE A 156 -62.04 -26.32 -68.49
C ILE A 156 -62.33 -27.28 -69.64
N ALA A 157 -62.86 -26.80 -70.77
CA ALA A 157 -63.08 -27.60 -71.97
C ALA A 157 -61.78 -28.06 -72.65
N ARG A 158 -60.64 -27.41 -72.36
CA ARG A 158 -59.31 -27.75 -72.92
C ARG A 158 -58.44 -28.60 -72.01
N ILE A 159 -58.83 -28.85 -70.76
CA ILE A 159 -58.12 -29.80 -69.88
C ILE A 159 -58.50 -31.22 -70.34
N PRO A 160 -57.57 -32.02 -70.89
CA PRO A 160 -57.82 -33.43 -71.17
C PRO A 160 -57.97 -34.15 -69.82
N GLU A 161 -59.00 -35.00 -69.68
CA GLU A 161 -59.12 -35.90 -68.54
C GLU A 161 -57.82 -36.71 -68.38
N SER A 162 -57.01 -36.36 -67.39
CA SER A 162 -55.93 -37.23 -66.93
C SER A 162 -56.55 -38.28 -66.02
N ASN A 163 -56.62 -39.52 -66.52
CA ASN A 163 -56.82 -40.72 -65.70
C ASN A 163 -55.88 -40.75 -64.49
#